data_AF-A0A9P4H3F2-F1
#
_entry.id   AF-A0A9P4H3F2-F1
#
_cell.length_a   1.000
_cell.length_b   1.000
_cell.length_c   1.000
_cell.angle_alpha   90.00
_cell.angle_beta   90.00
_cell.angle_gamma   90.00
#
_symmetry.space_group_name_H-M   'P 1'
#
loop_
_entity.id
_entity.type
_entity.pdbx_description
1 polymer ?
#
loop_
_entity_poly.entity_id
_entity_poly.type
_entity_poly.pdbx_seq_one_letter_code
_entity_poly.pdbx_strand_id
1 'polypeptide(L)'
;MCFPNYVPCDSDGPEYPIPRGAPRLAWVIPVDIGKLGATLQAFTDTLPQVTTLRLCHRFRNCTLSQLPQEILDHVIDHVRRAMRTQIRPAWKQDFICFQGICPPEEHYTTYDDRIEKIWQKEIIEKNAIWFYKDVNPDSCSEEKKVKIVQETIESDWELHQEEYGWSLHDDASLRWLDRTCTCPRCPPNDQPGVFLRLNNALRLQFGLEGIILHEILSPAMHGFLPNRHTWNDHTYFTAAYLTLASSSVEVIVSDVSSTSGHAGLFIDPEDHGATQQMIDPSQLLLTEEQRQRFTRAMKKLGLKPRYHLRELKPCLAPTCPACDI
;
A
#
# COMPACT_ATOMS: atom_id res chain seq x y z
N MET A 1 4.10 -13.08 -10.81
CA MET A 1 4.24 -12.34 -9.54
C MET A 1 3.32 -12.98 -8.52
N CYS A 2 3.77 -13.17 -7.27
CA CYS A 2 2.94 -13.79 -6.24
C CYS A 2 2.24 -12.68 -5.47
N PHE A 3 0.97 -12.46 -5.80
CA PHE A 3 0.12 -11.57 -5.02
C PHE A 3 -0.97 -12.41 -4.37
N PRO A 4 -0.74 -12.91 -3.14
CA PRO A 4 -1.80 -13.57 -2.40
C PRO A 4 -2.93 -12.54 -2.25
N ASN A 5 -4.04 -12.73 -2.97
CA ASN A 5 -5.23 -11.87 -3.07
C ASN A 5 -5.27 -10.77 -4.13
N TYR A 6 -4.32 -10.66 -5.06
CA TYR A 6 -4.49 -9.79 -6.25
C TYR A 6 -4.51 -10.65 -7.51
N VAL A 7 -5.69 -10.77 -8.09
CA VAL A 7 -5.91 -11.32 -9.43
C VAL A 7 -6.32 -10.12 -10.28
N PRO A 8 -5.48 -9.66 -11.21
CA PRO A 8 -5.91 -8.67 -12.19
C PRO A 8 -7.17 -9.18 -12.88
N CYS A 9 -8.18 -8.33 -13.08
CA CYS A 9 -9.43 -8.72 -13.73
C CYS A 9 -9.28 -9.13 -15.21
N ASP A 10 -8.07 -9.06 -15.77
CA ASP A 10 -7.85 -9.06 -17.21
C ASP A 10 -7.28 -10.38 -17.77
N SER A 11 -7.14 -11.41 -16.95
CA SER A 11 -6.72 -12.74 -17.41
C SER A 11 -7.74 -13.78 -16.94
N ASP A 12 -8.17 -14.66 -17.85
CA ASP A 12 -8.85 -15.93 -17.55
C ASP A 12 -8.34 -16.45 -16.21
N GLY A 13 -9.18 -16.37 -15.18
CA GLY A 13 -8.75 -16.59 -13.81
C GLY A 13 -7.99 -17.92 -13.66
N PRO A 14 -7.18 -18.10 -12.60
CA PRO A 14 -6.51 -19.37 -12.41
C PRO A 14 -7.53 -20.51 -12.52
N GLU A 15 -7.22 -21.56 -13.31
CA GLU A 15 -8.13 -22.69 -13.59
C GLU A 15 -8.71 -23.31 -12.29
N TYR A 16 -8.03 -23.09 -11.16
CA TYR A 16 -8.46 -23.51 -9.84
C TYR A 16 -8.24 -22.40 -8.80
N PRO A 17 -9.19 -22.18 -7.87
CA PRO A 17 -8.99 -21.28 -6.74
C PRO A 17 -7.84 -21.79 -5.87
N ILE A 18 -6.94 -20.89 -5.48
CA ILE A 18 -5.86 -21.20 -4.54
C ILE A 18 -6.49 -21.77 -3.25
N PRO A 19 -6.04 -22.93 -2.74
CA PRO A 19 -6.56 -23.50 -1.50
C PRO A 19 -6.52 -22.47 -0.38
N ARG A 20 -7.68 -22.16 0.20
CA ARG A 20 -7.75 -21.24 1.34
C ARG A 20 -7.25 -21.97 2.57
N GLY A 21 -6.29 -21.36 3.28
CA GLY A 21 -5.92 -21.84 4.61
C GLY A 21 -7.13 -21.83 5.56
N ALA A 22 -7.07 -22.63 6.62
CA ALA A 22 -8.10 -22.61 7.67
C ALA A 22 -8.30 -21.16 8.19
N PRO A 23 -9.55 -20.75 8.49
CA PRO A 23 -9.82 -19.42 9.02
C PRO A 23 -9.04 -19.22 10.31
N ARG A 24 -8.59 -17.98 10.51
CA ARG A 24 -7.91 -17.57 11.72
C ARG A 24 -8.61 -16.35 12.28
N LEU A 25 -8.89 -16.40 13.58
CA LEU A 25 -9.38 -15.27 14.33
C LEU A 25 -8.21 -14.55 15.00
N ALA A 26 -8.12 -13.24 14.82
CA ALA A 26 -7.06 -12.44 15.41
C ALA A 26 -7.57 -11.06 15.82
N TRP A 27 -6.99 -10.53 16.90
CA TRP A 27 -7.14 -9.11 17.23
C TRP A 27 -6.37 -8.25 16.26
N VAL A 28 -7.08 -7.35 15.61
CA VAL A 28 -6.52 -6.47 14.59
C VAL A 28 -6.81 -5.02 14.90
N ILE A 29 -5.83 -4.15 14.65
CA ILE A 29 -6.03 -2.71 14.63
C ILE A 29 -5.82 -2.23 13.19
N PRO A 30 -6.89 -1.79 12.49
CA PRO A 30 -6.75 -1.18 11.17
C PRO A 30 -5.91 0.10 11.22
N VAL A 31 -4.95 0.20 10.29
CA VAL A 31 -4.01 1.33 10.18
C VAL A 31 -3.83 1.77 8.73
N ASP A 32 -3.31 2.98 8.54
CA ASP A 32 -2.92 3.49 7.22
C ASP A 32 -1.68 2.76 6.70
N ILE A 33 -1.81 1.99 5.62
CA ILE A 33 -0.72 1.21 5.02
C ILE A 33 0.42 2.10 4.51
N GLY A 34 0.13 3.22 3.85
CA GLY A 34 1.14 4.15 3.36
C GLY A 34 1.99 4.72 4.49
N LYS A 35 1.36 5.06 5.62
CA LYS A 35 2.02 5.53 6.83
C LYS A 35 2.77 4.41 7.54
N LEU A 36 2.17 3.23 7.69
CA LEU A 36 2.81 2.06 8.30
C LEU A 36 4.08 1.68 7.55
N GLY A 37 3.98 1.48 6.24
CA GLY A 37 5.11 1.14 5.37
C GLY A 37 6.21 2.20 5.42
N ALA A 38 5.87 3.47 5.20
CA ALA A 38 6.86 4.56 5.23
C ALA A 38 7.55 4.71 6.60
N THR A 39 6.80 4.55 7.70
CA THR A 39 7.36 4.67 9.05
C THR A 39 8.23 3.47 9.43
N LEU A 40 7.85 2.25 9.03
CA LEU A 40 8.65 1.05 9.23
C LEU A 40 9.91 1.05 8.36
N GLN A 41 9.80 1.49 7.11
CA GLN A 41 10.96 1.64 6.23
C GLN A 41 11.94 2.65 6.82
N ALA A 42 11.48 3.86 7.17
CA ALA A 42 12.32 4.85 7.83
C ALA A 42 12.94 4.34 9.15
N PHE A 43 12.19 3.56 9.93
CA PHE A 43 12.69 2.94 11.15
C PHE A 43 13.83 1.95 10.86
N THR A 44 13.66 1.12 9.84
CA THR A 44 14.63 0.09 9.44
C THR A 44 15.89 0.73 8.85
N ASP A 45 15.72 1.71 7.96
CA ASP A 45 16.82 2.41 7.28
C ASP A 45 17.67 3.24 8.25
N THR A 46 17.07 3.74 9.33
CA THR A 46 17.78 4.49 10.40
C THR A 46 18.31 3.60 11.53
N LEU A 47 17.99 2.30 11.54
CA LEU A 47 18.36 1.39 12.63
C LEU A 47 19.88 1.27 12.81
N PRO A 48 20.72 1.16 11.76
CA PRO A 48 22.17 1.09 11.91
C PRO A 48 22.75 2.34 12.57
N GLN A 49 22.35 3.53 12.14
CA GLN A 49 22.83 4.81 12.66
C GLN A 49 22.41 4.98 14.12
N VAL A 50 21.16 4.65 14.45
CA VAL A 50 20.65 4.70 15.83
C VAL A 50 21.38 3.72 16.73
N THR A 51 21.69 2.51 16.23
CA THR A 51 22.44 1.50 16.98
C THR A 51 23.86 1.98 17.26
N THR A 52 24.55 2.50 16.25
CA THR A 52 25.89 3.09 16.40
C THR A 52 25.88 4.24 17.41
N LEU A 53 24.89 5.13 17.33
CA LEU A 53 24.76 6.25 18.27
C LEU A 53 24.61 5.76 19.72
N ARG A 54 23.75 4.75 19.94
CA ARG A 54 23.54 4.13 21.26
C ARG A 54 24.78 3.41 21.77
N LEU A 55 25.52 2.72 20.91
CA LEU A 55 26.75 2.04 21.29
C LEU A 55 27.86 3.04 21.65
N CYS A 56 28.00 4.12 20.89
CA CYS A 56 28.93 5.21 21.20
C CYS A 56 28.58 5.88 22.53
N HIS A 57 27.29 6.15 22.77
CA HIS A 57 26.80 6.73 24.02
C HIS A 57 27.06 5.80 25.21
N ARG A 58 26.81 4.49 25.08
CA ARG A 58 26.94 3.53 26.18
C ARG A 58 28.39 3.13 26.51
N PHE A 59 29.25 2.95 25.52
CA PHE A 59 30.52 2.24 25.70
C PHE A 59 31.78 3.07 25.49
N ARG A 60 31.70 4.31 25.01
CA ARG A 60 32.90 5.12 24.75
C ARG A 60 33.05 6.23 25.79
N ASN A 61 34.27 6.44 26.26
CA ASN A 61 34.63 7.63 27.06
C ASN A 61 34.83 8.83 26.14
N CYS A 62 33.79 9.22 25.39
CA CYS A 62 33.80 10.42 24.55
C CYS A 62 32.74 11.42 25.02
N THR A 63 32.77 12.65 24.48
CA THR A 63 31.80 13.70 24.82
C THR A 63 30.34 13.26 24.61
N LEU A 64 30.08 12.35 23.68
CA LEU A 64 28.75 11.80 23.43
C LEU A 64 28.22 10.94 24.57
N SER A 65 29.05 10.26 25.37
CA SER A 65 28.55 9.45 26.50
C SER A 65 28.14 10.25 27.71
N GLN A 66 28.55 11.52 27.77
CA GLN A 66 28.12 12.47 28.79
C GLN A 66 26.75 13.09 28.48
N LEU A 67 26.21 12.86 27.28
CA LEU A 67 24.94 13.41 26.86
C LEU A 67 23.79 12.78 27.67
N PRO A 68 22.83 13.57 28.20
CA PRO A 68 21.63 13.00 28.82
C PRO A 68 20.86 12.11 27.83
N GLN A 69 20.28 11.03 28.35
CA GLN A 69 19.54 10.04 27.55
C GLN A 69 18.38 10.69 26.78
N GLU A 70 17.75 11.71 27.36
CA GLU A 70 16.64 12.47 26.78
C GLU A 70 17.07 13.19 25.50
N ILE A 71 18.27 13.80 25.50
CA ILE A 71 18.80 14.49 24.32
C ILE A 71 19.15 13.48 23.23
N LEU A 72 19.72 12.33 23.61
CA LEU A 72 19.98 11.23 22.68
C LEU A 72 18.69 10.77 21.98
N ASP A 73 17.63 10.55 22.75
CA ASP A 73 16.34 10.12 22.22
C ASP A 73 15.70 11.20 21.34
N HIS A 74 15.85 12.49 21.67
CA HIS A 74 15.43 13.59 20.81
C HIS A 74 16.16 13.61 19.46
N VAL A 75 17.49 13.39 19.45
CA VAL A 75 18.28 13.28 18.22
C VAL A 75 17.80 12.10 17.38
N ILE A 76 17.63 10.92 17.99
CA ILE A 76 17.12 9.71 17.32
C ILE A 76 15.74 9.98 16.70
N ASP A 77 14.84 10.60 17.46
CA ASP A 77 13.49 10.91 16.98
C ASP A 77 13.50 12.00 15.90
N HIS A 78 14.47 12.92 15.89
CA HIS A 78 14.67 13.87 14.80
C HIS A 78 15.14 13.18 13.52
N VAL A 79 16.16 12.34 13.59
CA VAL A 79 16.66 11.55 12.43
C VAL A 79 15.55 10.71 11.82
N ARG A 80 14.77 10.01 12.66
CA ARG A 80 13.62 9.21 12.21
C ARG A 80 12.50 10.07 11.62
N ARG A 81 12.26 11.28 12.12
CA ARG A 81 11.27 12.20 11.53
C ARG A 81 11.71 12.67 10.16
N ALA A 82 12.97 13.08 10.01
CA ALA A 82 13.52 13.51 8.73
C ALA A 82 13.40 12.40 7.67
N MET A 83 13.82 11.17 8.00
CA MET A 83 13.71 10.03 7.08
C MET A 83 12.25 9.71 6.70
N ARG A 84 11.32 9.79 7.66
CA ARG A 84 9.88 9.60 7.38
C ARG A 84 9.34 10.64 6.42
N THR A 85 9.73 11.90 6.57
CA THR A 85 9.30 12.99 5.67
C THR A 85 9.80 12.76 4.25
N GLN A 86 10.98 12.19 4.08
CA GLN A 86 11.54 11.87 2.77
C GLN A 86 10.84 10.67 2.10
N ILE A 87 10.54 9.60 2.85
CA ILE A 87 10.01 8.34 2.29
C ILE A 87 8.49 8.40 2.06
N ARG A 88 7.76 9.13 2.91
CA ARG A 88 6.29 9.14 2.91
C ARG A 88 5.65 9.61 1.60
N PRO A 89 6.14 10.63 0.89
CA PRO A 89 5.55 11.06 -0.38
C PRO A 89 5.50 9.93 -1.41
N ALA A 90 6.59 9.15 -1.56
CA ALA A 90 6.64 8.04 -2.50
C ALA A 90 5.60 6.94 -2.17
N TRP A 91 5.50 6.54 -0.89
CA TRP A 91 4.47 5.58 -0.46
C TRP A 91 3.05 6.10 -0.69
N LYS A 92 2.82 7.39 -0.44
CA LYS A 92 1.51 8.01 -0.63
C LYS A 92 1.15 8.04 -2.12
N GLN A 93 2.09 8.43 -2.97
CA GLN A 93 1.87 8.51 -4.42
C GLN A 93 1.58 7.13 -5.00
N ASP A 94 2.46 6.16 -4.76
CA ASP A 94 2.28 4.79 -5.27
C ASP A 94 0.93 4.19 -4.81
N PHE A 95 0.49 4.48 -3.56
CA PHE A 95 -0.82 4.04 -3.08
C PHE A 95 -1.98 4.72 -3.80
N ILE A 96 -1.94 6.04 -3.98
CA ILE A 96 -3.01 6.78 -4.67
C ILE A 96 -3.12 6.31 -6.12
N CYS A 97 -1.98 6.07 -6.79
CA CYS A 97 -1.94 5.50 -8.14
C CYS A 97 -2.57 4.11 -8.20
N PHE A 98 -2.23 3.23 -7.25
CA PHE A 98 -2.84 1.91 -7.15
C PHE A 98 -4.35 1.97 -6.95
N GLN A 99 -4.86 2.99 -6.25
CA GLN A 99 -6.29 3.22 -6.09
C GLN A 99 -6.95 3.82 -7.34
N GLY A 100 -6.17 4.33 -8.29
CA GLY A 100 -6.66 5.07 -9.46
C GLY A 100 -7.23 6.45 -9.12
N ILE A 101 -6.91 7.01 -7.96
CA ILE A 101 -7.49 8.29 -7.48
C ILE A 101 -6.57 9.48 -7.79
N CYS A 102 -5.37 9.26 -8.30
CA CYS A 102 -4.47 10.37 -8.60
C CYS A 102 -4.96 11.14 -9.83
N PRO A 103 -4.80 12.46 -9.82
CA PRO A 103 -4.96 13.28 -11.01
C PRO A 103 -3.86 12.96 -12.02
N PRO A 104 -4.17 12.83 -13.32
CA PRO A 104 -3.18 12.53 -14.35
C PRO A 104 -2.02 13.54 -14.39
N GLU A 105 -2.29 14.82 -14.15
CA GLU A 105 -1.28 15.90 -14.14
C GLU A 105 -0.26 15.76 -13.01
N GLU A 106 -0.60 15.10 -11.89
CA GLU A 106 0.32 14.86 -10.78
C GLU A 106 1.44 13.87 -11.13
N HIS A 107 1.31 13.14 -12.25
CA HIS A 107 2.37 12.25 -12.72
C HIS A 107 3.51 12.98 -13.45
N TYR A 108 3.29 14.22 -13.87
CA TYR A 108 4.22 14.99 -14.69
C TYR A 108 4.82 16.14 -13.88
N THR A 109 5.50 15.82 -12.77
CA THR A 109 6.07 16.83 -11.85
C THR A 109 7.55 17.13 -12.10
N THR A 110 8.26 16.23 -12.77
CA THR A 110 9.70 16.35 -13.04
C THR A 110 9.95 16.18 -14.52
N TYR A 111 10.77 17.06 -15.11
CA TYR A 111 11.16 16.97 -16.51
C TYR A 111 11.90 15.65 -16.78
N ASP A 112 11.38 14.91 -17.75
CA ASP A 112 11.93 13.63 -18.20
C ASP A 112 11.64 13.43 -19.70
N ASP A 113 12.11 12.31 -20.25
CA ASP A 113 11.91 11.94 -21.66
C ASP A 113 10.42 11.83 -22.02
N ARG A 114 9.52 11.58 -21.06
CA ARG A 114 8.08 11.47 -21.30
C ARG A 114 7.48 12.85 -21.50
N ILE A 115 7.82 13.80 -20.63
CA ILE A 115 7.42 15.20 -20.79
C ILE A 115 7.92 15.77 -22.11
N GLU A 116 9.17 15.47 -22.50
CA GLU A 116 9.68 15.94 -23.78
C GLU A 116 8.95 15.31 -24.98
N LYS A 117 8.59 14.01 -24.91
CA LYS A 117 7.77 13.37 -25.96
C LYS A 117 6.40 14.02 -26.11
N ILE A 118 5.72 14.28 -25.00
CA ILE A 118 4.41 14.94 -25.01
C ILE A 118 4.55 16.37 -25.54
N TRP A 119 5.58 17.09 -25.09
CA TRP A 119 5.89 18.43 -25.58
C TRP A 119 6.07 18.47 -27.10
N GLN A 120 6.87 17.56 -27.66
CA GLN A 120 7.11 17.51 -29.11
C GLN A 120 5.84 17.11 -29.87
N LYS A 121 5.18 16.02 -29.49
CA LYS A 121 4.02 15.47 -30.21
C LYS A 121 2.76 16.34 -30.08
N GLU A 122 2.44 16.77 -28.86
CA GLU A 122 1.14 17.38 -28.57
C GLU A 122 1.21 18.91 -28.64
N ILE A 123 2.32 19.53 -28.24
CA ILE A 123 2.45 20.99 -28.23
C ILE A 123 3.02 21.52 -29.55
N ILE A 124 4.09 20.91 -30.06
CA ILE A 124 4.78 21.37 -31.28
C ILE A 124 4.11 20.82 -32.54
N GLU A 125 4.03 19.50 -32.72
CA GLU A 125 3.56 18.88 -33.97
C GLU A 125 2.07 19.16 -34.25
N LYS A 126 1.21 19.05 -33.23
CA LYS A 126 -0.21 19.45 -33.34
C LYS A 126 -0.42 20.97 -33.31
N ASN A 127 0.66 21.75 -33.24
CA ASN A 127 0.67 23.21 -33.19
C ASN A 127 -0.16 23.78 -32.02
N ALA A 128 -0.42 23.05 -30.94
CA ALA A 128 -1.18 23.57 -29.79
C ALA A 128 -0.49 24.75 -29.07
N ILE A 129 0.75 25.08 -29.44
CA ILE A 129 1.47 26.26 -28.95
C ILE A 129 0.74 27.59 -29.18
N TRP A 130 -0.22 27.68 -30.11
CA TRP A 130 -1.02 28.90 -30.33
C TRP A 130 -1.87 29.28 -29.11
N PHE A 131 -2.23 28.31 -28.26
CA PHE A 131 -2.88 28.56 -26.97
C PHE A 131 -1.95 29.28 -25.98
N TYR A 132 -0.63 29.20 -26.19
CA TYR A 132 0.41 29.73 -25.32
C TYR A 132 1.22 30.84 -26.01
N LYS A 133 0.59 32.00 -26.22
CA LYS A 133 1.12 33.13 -27.00
C LYS A 133 2.50 33.65 -26.56
N ASP A 134 2.89 33.41 -25.31
CA ASP A 134 4.16 33.86 -24.72
C ASP A 134 5.21 32.74 -24.63
N VAL A 135 5.06 31.69 -25.43
CA VAL A 135 5.95 30.53 -25.42
C VAL A 135 6.68 30.41 -26.76
N ASN A 136 7.99 30.63 -26.71
CA ASN A 136 8.87 30.26 -27.82
C ASN A 136 9.31 28.78 -27.62
N PRO A 137 8.94 27.86 -28.54
CA PRO A 137 9.26 26.44 -28.39
C PRO A 137 10.76 26.17 -28.31
N ASP A 138 11.59 26.95 -29.00
CA ASP A 138 13.05 26.73 -29.08
C ASP A 138 13.81 27.20 -27.83
N SER A 139 13.17 28.02 -26.98
CA SER A 139 13.80 28.60 -25.79
C SER A 139 12.99 28.40 -24.50
N CYS A 140 12.08 27.42 -24.49
CA CYS A 140 11.24 27.12 -23.33
C CYS A 140 12.05 26.37 -22.25
N SER A 141 12.01 26.85 -21.00
CA SER A 141 12.66 26.16 -19.88
C SER A 141 11.96 24.85 -19.54
N GLU A 142 12.71 23.88 -19.00
CA GLU A 142 12.19 22.57 -18.59
C GLU A 142 11.01 22.69 -17.62
N GLU A 143 11.12 23.55 -16.61
CA GLU A 143 10.04 23.82 -15.65
C GLU A 143 8.77 24.36 -16.33
N LYS A 144 8.93 25.19 -17.36
CA LYS A 144 7.80 25.76 -18.10
C LYS A 144 7.16 24.70 -19.01
N LYS A 145 7.97 23.82 -19.62
CA LYS A 145 7.47 22.67 -20.37
C LYS A 145 6.64 21.75 -19.49
N VAL A 146 7.12 21.41 -18.29
CA VAL A 146 6.40 20.60 -17.30
C VAL A 146 5.03 21.20 -17.00
N LYS A 147 4.98 22.50 -16.67
CA LYS A 147 3.72 23.19 -16.35
C LYS A 147 2.72 23.19 -17.51
N ILE A 148 3.20 23.44 -18.74
CA ILE A 148 2.35 23.42 -19.94
C ILE A 148 1.83 22.02 -20.23
N VAL A 149 2.66 20.99 -20.08
CA VAL A 149 2.23 19.59 -20.23
C VAL A 149 1.18 19.25 -19.19
N GLN A 150 1.36 19.63 -17.92
CA GLN A 150 0.36 19.44 -16.87
C GLN A 150 -0.97 20.12 -17.21
N GLU A 151 -0.96 21.40 -17.61
CA GLU A 151 -2.16 22.15 -18.00
C GLU A 151 -2.86 21.53 -19.22
N THR A 152 -2.08 21.02 -20.16
CA THR A 152 -2.60 20.36 -21.38
C THR A 152 -3.29 19.04 -21.02
N ILE A 153 -2.69 18.24 -20.13
CA ILE A 153 -3.27 16.97 -19.66
C ILE A 153 -4.51 17.19 -18.79
N GLU A 154 -4.51 18.23 -17.97
CA GLU A 154 -5.68 18.62 -17.17
C GLU A 154 -6.85 19.05 -18.09
N SER A 155 -6.54 19.73 -19.19
CA SER A 155 -7.54 20.21 -20.15
C SER A 155 -8.03 19.13 -21.12
N ASP A 156 -7.14 18.22 -21.53
CA ASP A 156 -7.41 17.14 -22.47
C ASP A 156 -6.95 15.80 -21.87
N TRP A 157 -7.86 15.19 -21.13
CA TRP A 157 -7.63 13.93 -20.43
C TRP A 157 -7.43 12.73 -21.38
N GLU A 158 -7.84 12.83 -22.66
CA GLU A 158 -7.66 11.75 -23.64
C GLU A 158 -6.17 11.56 -24.00
N LEU A 159 -5.37 12.63 -23.94
CA LEU A 159 -3.92 12.56 -24.14
C LEU A 159 -3.22 11.69 -23.09
N HIS A 160 -3.79 11.59 -21.90
CA HIS A 160 -3.30 10.67 -20.88
C HIS A 160 -3.61 9.22 -21.24
N GLN A 161 -4.72 8.95 -21.94
CA GLN A 161 -5.19 7.61 -22.26
C GLN A 161 -4.45 6.93 -23.42
N GLU A 162 -3.96 7.65 -24.41
CA GLU A 162 -3.55 7.01 -25.67
C GLU A 162 -2.21 6.27 -25.60
N GLU A 163 -1.24 6.68 -24.76
CA GLU A 163 0.08 6.03 -24.78
C GLU A 163 0.94 6.21 -23.52
N TYR A 164 0.87 7.36 -22.84
CA TYR A 164 1.84 7.70 -21.79
C TYR A 164 1.31 7.54 -20.36
N GLY A 165 0.03 7.79 -20.13
CA GLY A 165 -0.57 7.77 -18.79
C GLY A 165 -0.71 6.37 -18.20
N TRP A 166 -1.23 5.43 -18.98
CA TRP A 166 -1.42 4.03 -18.53
C TRP A 166 -0.13 3.40 -17.99
N SER A 167 0.98 3.58 -18.70
CA SER A 167 2.27 3.05 -18.26
C SER A 167 2.70 3.60 -16.89
N LEU A 168 2.37 4.86 -16.58
CA LEU A 168 2.71 5.48 -15.30
C LEU A 168 1.89 4.90 -14.14
N HIS A 169 0.60 4.61 -14.39
CA HIS A 169 -0.27 3.95 -13.42
C HIS A 169 0.11 2.50 -13.20
N ASP A 170 0.41 1.77 -14.26
CA ASP A 170 0.83 0.38 -14.19
C ASP A 170 2.16 0.27 -13.44
N ASP A 171 3.16 1.09 -13.80
CA ASP A 171 4.44 1.16 -13.09
C ASP A 171 4.24 1.47 -11.61
N ALA A 172 3.38 2.44 -11.26
CA ALA A 172 3.11 2.82 -9.88
C ALA A 172 2.36 1.72 -9.11
N SER A 173 1.40 1.06 -9.75
CA SER A 173 0.64 -0.04 -9.19
C SER A 173 1.55 -1.25 -8.93
N LEU A 174 2.45 -1.57 -9.86
CA LEU A 174 3.46 -2.61 -9.69
C LEU A 174 4.40 -2.27 -8.53
N ARG A 175 4.92 -1.03 -8.47
CA ARG A 175 5.73 -0.57 -7.32
C ARG A 175 4.98 -0.68 -6.01
N TRP A 176 3.69 -0.34 -5.98
CA TRP A 176 2.87 -0.46 -4.79
C TRP A 176 2.79 -1.92 -4.34
N LEU A 177 2.44 -2.82 -5.27
CA LEU A 177 2.35 -4.24 -5.00
C LEU A 177 3.69 -4.84 -4.52
N ASP A 178 4.81 -4.42 -5.10
CA ASP A 178 6.16 -4.80 -4.66
C ASP A 178 6.44 -4.33 -3.23
N ARG A 179 6.10 -3.07 -2.91
CA ARG A 179 6.26 -2.49 -1.57
C ARG A 179 5.46 -3.22 -0.51
N THR A 180 4.26 -3.68 -0.87
CA THR A 180 3.32 -4.37 0.04
C THR A 180 3.46 -5.89 -0.01
N CYS A 181 4.36 -6.42 -0.82
CA CYS A 181 4.54 -7.85 -0.98
C CYS A 181 5.05 -8.52 0.31
N THR A 182 4.32 -9.54 0.75
CA THR A 182 4.63 -10.35 1.95
C THR A 182 5.22 -11.72 1.61
N CYS A 183 5.45 -11.99 0.33
CA CYS A 183 5.92 -13.29 -0.15
C CYS A 183 7.34 -13.60 0.36
N PRO A 184 7.61 -14.85 0.80
CA PRO A 184 8.96 -15.28 1.19
C PRO A 184 9.99 -15.16 0.07
N ARG A 185 9.54 -15.31 -1.18
CA ARG A 185 10.34 -15.35 -2.39
C ARG A 185 9.57 -14.71 -3.54
N CYS A 186 10.16 -13.68 -4.14
CA CYS A 186 9.62 -12.99 -5.29
C CYS A 186 10.54 -13.20 -6.50
N PRO A 187 10.03 -13.73 -7.62
CA PRO A 187 10.78 -13.72 -8.88
C PRO A 187 11.04 -12.28 -9.36
N PRO A 188 12.11 -12.04 -10.15
CA PRO A 188 13.04 -13.04 -10.68
C PRO A 188 14.20 -13.39 -9.72
N ASN A 189 14.48 -12.55 -8.72
CA ASN A 189 15.73 -12.62 -7.94
C ASN A 189 15.64 -13.50 -6.67
N ASP A 190 14.55 -14.23 -6.48
CA ASP A 190 14.22 -15.04 -5.30
C ASP A 190 14.36 -14.27 -3.97
N GLN A 191 14.19 -12.95 -4.01
CA GLN A 191 14.31 -12.08 -2.84
C GLN A 191 12.99 -12.04 -2.07
N PRO A 192 13.03 -11.91 -0.73
CA PRO A 192 11.80 -11.70 0.04
C PRO A 192 11.14 -10.38 -0.35
N GLY A 193 9.81 -10.38 -0.34
CA GLY A 193 9.00 -9.19 -0.57
C GLY A 193 9.40 -8.03 0.36
N VAL A 194 9.27 -6.80 -0.12
CA VAL A 194 9.71 -5.61 0.62
C VAL A 194 9.00 -5.53 1.97
N PHE A 195 7.69 -5.76 2.00
CA PHE A 195 6.94 -5.69 3.24
C PHE A 195 7.27 -6.84 4.19
N LEU A 196 7.64 -8.02 3.70
CA LEU A 196 8.06 -9.12 4.57
C LEU A 196 9.25 -8.70 5.45
N ARG A 197 10.21 -7.95 4.89
CA ARG A 197 11.34 -7.40 5.65
C ARG A 197 10.89 -6.39 6.71
N LEU A 198 9.96 -5.50 6.36
CA LEU A 198 9.39 -4.53 7.29
C LEU A 198 8.59 -5.22 8.40
N ASN A 199 7.88 -6.29 8.05
CA ASN A 199 7.10 -7.11 8.97
C ASN A 199 8.00 -7.86 9.97
N ASN A 200 9.16 -8.34 9.53
CA ASN A 200 10.18 -8.90 10.42
C ASN A 200 10.69 -7.86 11.43
N ALA A 201 10.90 -6.60 11.01
CA ALA A 201 11.25 -5.53 11.93
C ALA A 201 10.13 -5.25 12.94
N LEU A 202 8.87 -5.26 12.49
CA LEU A 202 7.70 -5.10 13.35
C LEU A 202 7.62 -6.23 14.41
N ARG A 203 7.85 -7.47 13.99
CA ARG A 203 7.86 -8.65 14.86
C ARG A 203 8.97 -8.57 15.90
N LEU A 204 10.21 -8.32 15.48
CA LEU A 204 11.37 -8.30 16.36
C LEU A 204 11.33 -7.13 17.37
N GLN A 205 10.86 -5.96 16.95
CA GLN A 205 10.94 -4.74 17.76
C GLN A 205 9.69 -4.48 18.61
N PHE A 206 8.53 -4.93 18.14
CA PHE A 206 7.26 -4.63 18.79
C PHE A 206 6.49 -5.88 19.22
N GLY A 207 6.85 -7.06 18.74
CA GLY A 207 6.08 -8.30 18.96
C GLY A 207 4.74 -8.28 18.23
N LEU A 208 4.66 -7.56 17.11
CA LEU A 208 3.46 -7.38 16.29
C LEU A 208 3.73 -7.81 14.85
N GLU A 209 2.67 -8.02 14.09
CA GLU A 209 2.70 -8.35 12.67
C GLU A 209 1.73 -7.47 11.88
N GLY A 210 2.10 -7.14 10.64
CA GLY A 210 1.27 -6.42 9.69
C GLY A 210 0.58 -7.39 8.75
N ILE A 211 -0.75 -7.40 8.74
CA ILE A 211 -1.55 -8.10 7.73
C ILE A 211 -1.91 -7.09 6.65
N ILE A 212 -1.63 -7.44 5.39
CA ILE A 212 -1.97 -6.64 4.22
C ILE A 212 -2.99 -7.40 3.39
N LEU A 213 -4.08 -6.73 3.02
CA LEU A 213 -5.11 -7.26 2.14
C LEU A 213 -5.33 -6.28 0.99
N HIS A 214 -5.30 -6.80 -0.24
CA HIS A 214 -5.72 -6.08 -1.43
C HIS A 214 -7.17 -6.43 -1.73
N GLU A 215 -7.99 -5.42 -1.98
CA GLU A 215 -9.42 -5.56 -2.19
C GLU A 215 -9.85 -4.73 -3.40
N ILE A 216 -10.84 -5.24 -4.13
CA ILE A 216 -11.56 -4.45 -5.13
C ILE A 216 -12.78 -3.84 -4.44
N LEU A 217 -12.96 -2.52 -4.58
CA LEU A 217 -14.11 -1.83 -4.02
C LEU A 217 -15.35 -2.07 -4.88
N SER A 218 -16.50 -2.25 -4.24
CA SER A 218 -17.78 -2.34 -4.96
C SER A 218 -18.10 -1.03 -5.70
N PRO A 219 -18.89 -1.07 -6.79
CA PRO A 219 -19.25 0.13 -7.55
C PRO A 219 -19.84 1.27 -6.70
N ALA A 220 -20.65 0.94 -5.67
CA ALA A 220 -21.20 1.94 -4.75
C ALA A 220 -20.12 2.62 -3.88
N MET A 221 -19.13 1.85 -3.41
CA MET A 221 -18.00 2.39 -2.65
C MET A 221 -17.04 3.17 -3.53
N HIS A 222 -16.78 2.70 -4.75
CA HIS A 222 -16.07 3.45 -5.77
C HIS A 222 -16.77 4.80 -6.03
N GLY A 223 -18.10 4.76 -6.13
CA GLY A 223 -18.99 5.92 -6.19
C GLY A 223 -18.96 6.83 -4.95
N PHE A 224 -18.32 6.46 -3.86
CA PHE A 224 -18.22 7.32 -2.68
C PHE A 224 -16.89 8.06 -2.60
N LEU A 225 -15.85 7.58 -3.29
CA LEU A 225 -14.52 8.15 -3.17
C LEU A 225 -14.39 9.50 -3.88
N PRO A 226 -13.62 10.45 -3.30
CA PRO A 226 -13.33 11.74 -3.92
C PRO A 226 -12.39 11.58 -5.12
N ASN A 227 -12.36 12.59 -6.00
CA ASN A 227 -11.42 12.70 -7.13
C ASN A 227 -11.44 11.47 -8.04
N ARG A 228 -12.64 11.13 -8.51
CA ARG A 228 -12.82 10.05 -9.49
C ARG A 228 -12.33 10.50 -10.85
N HIS A 229 -11.04 10.37 -11.07
CA HIS A 229 -10.44 10.42 -12.40
C HIS A 229 -10.32 9.00 -12.99
N THR A 230 -10.93 8.02 -12.33
CA THR A 230 -10.66 6.60 -12.53
C THR A 230 -11.05 6.13 -13.92
N TRP A 231 -10.01 5.79 -14.68
CA TRP A 231 -10.03 5.15 -16.00
C TRP A 231 -10.40 3.66 -15.97
N ASN A 232 -10.48 3.06 -14.77
CA ASN A 232 -10.90 1.68 -14.56
C ASN A 232 -12.28 1.62 -13.91
N ASP A 233 -13.10 0.64 -14.29
CA ASP A 233 -14.39 0.32 -13.64
C ASP A 233 -14.23 -0.13 -12.18
N HIS A 234 -12.99 -0.27 -11.71
CA HIS A 234 -12.61 -0.83 -10.42
C HIS A 234 -11.58 0.06 -9.71
N THR A 235 -11.83 0.36 -8.44
CA THR A 235 -10.82 0.90 -7.53
C THR A 235 -10.26 -0.23 -6.68
N TYR A 236 -8.95 -0.40 -6.74
CA TYR A 236 -8.25 -1.25 -5.81
C TYR A 236 -8.00 -0.50 -4.50
N PHE A 237 -8.02 -1.23 -3.39
CA PHE A 237 -7.74 -0.70 -2.07
C PHE A 237 -6.82 -1.66 -1.33
N THR A 238 -5.88 -1.11 -0.57
CA THR A 238 -5.03 -1.92 0.31
C THR A 238 -5.38 -1.60 1.76
N ALA A 239 -5.96 -2.59 2.43
CA ALA A 239 -6.16 -2.56 3.86
C ALA A 239 -4.92 -3.08 4.58
N ALA A 240 -4.59 -2.46 5.71
CA ALA A 240 -3.54 -2.95 6.58
C ALA A 240 -4.00 -2.99 8.03
N TYR A 241 -3.54 -4.02 8.73
CA TYR A 241 -3.89 -4.28 10.11
C TYR A 241 -2.64 -4.62 10.91
N LEU A 242 -2.58 -4.13 12.15
CA LEU A 242 -1.62 -4.63 13.13
C LEU A 242 -2.27 -5.74 13.94
N THR A 243 -1.59 -6.88 14.06
CA THR A 243 -1.97 -8.00 14.92
C THR A 243 -0.83 -8.38 15.84
N LEU A 244 -1.10 -9.22 16.84
CA LEU A 244 -0.05 -9.86 17.62
C LEU A 244 0.74 -10.83 16.74
N ALA A 245 2.07 -10.85 16.91
CA ALA A 245 2.88 -11.82 16.19
C ALA A 245 2.54 -13.24 16.66
N SER A 246 2.17 -14.11 15.72
CA SER A 246 1.91 -15.52 16.00
C SER A 246 3.21 -16.24 16.38
N SER A 247 3.22 -16.91 17.53
CA SER A 247 4.34 -17.75 17.98
C SER A 247 4.55 -18.97 17.08
N SER A 248 3.50 -19.39 16.35
CA SER A 248 3.50 -20.56 15.48
C SER A 248 3.87 -20.18 14.04
N VAL A 249 5.16 -20.31 13.72
CA VAL A 249 5.61 -20.50 12.34
C VAL A 249 5.42 -21.98 12.00
N GLU A 250 4.17 -22.44 11.96
CA GLU A 250 3.86 -23.61 11.14
C GLU A 250 3.33 -23.05 9.83
N VAL A 251 4.26 -22.85 8.90
CA VAL A 251 3.93 -22.83 7.49
C VAL A 251 3.43 -24.24 7.21
N ILE A 252 2.11 -24.44 7.33
CA ILE A 252 1.47 -25.59 6.71
C ILE A 252 1.60 -25.31 5.21
N VAL A 253 2.74 -25.70 4.65
CA VAL A 253 2.85 -25.97 3.22
C VAL A 253 1.96 -27.19 3.05
N SER A 254 0.69 -26.96 2.70
CA SER A 254 -0.21 -28.03 2.27
C SER A 254 0.32 -28.55 0.95
N ASP A 255 1.28 -29.46 1.06
CA ASP A 255 1.77 -30.31 0.00
C ASP A 255 0.73 -31.42 -0.18
N VAL A 256 -0.31 -31.18 -0.97
CA VAL A 256 -1.34 -32.19 -1.25
C VAL A 256 -1.73 -32.18 -2.72
N SER A 257 -0.99 -32.98 -3.48
CA SER A 257 -1.51 -34.05 -4.34
C SER A 257 -2.79 -33.75 -5.12
N SER A 258 -2.60 -33.46 -6.40
CA SER A 258 -3.55 -33.68 -7.48
C SER A 258 -4.17 -35.09 -7.42
N THR A 259 -5.47 -35.17 -7.13
CA THR A 259 -6.30 -36.33 -7.50
C THR A 259 -7.64 -35.89 -8.10
N SER A 260 -7.94 -36.58 -9.19
CA SER A 260 -9.00 -36.46 -10.18
C SER A 260 -10.45 -36.62 -9.71
N GLY A 261 -11.39 -36.12 -10.53
CA GLY A 261 -12.41 -37.00 -11.13
C GLY A 261 -13.87 -36.81 -10.72
N HIS A 262 -14.64 -36.19 -11.62
CA HIS A 262 -16.06 -36.42 -11.94
C HIS A 262 -17.20 -36.16 -10.92
N ALA A 263 -18.07 -35.24 -11.36
CA ALA A 263 -19.54 -35.33 -11.48
C ALA A 263 -20.46 -35.14 -10.25
N GLY A 264 -21.43 -34.23 -10.40
CA GLY A 264 -22.66 -34.17 -9.61
C GLY A 264 -23.52 -32.94 -9.86
N LEU A 265 -24.44 -33.01 -10.83
CA LEU A 265 -25.54 -32.08 -11.09
C LEU A 265 -26.49 -32.01 -9.87
N PHE A 266 -26.34 -31.00 -9.01
CA PHE A 266 -27.35 -30.26 -8.21
C PHE A 266 -26.55 -29.32 -7.27
N ILE A 267 -26.89 -28.03 -7.22
CA ILE A 267 -26.10 -26.96 -6.58
C ILE A 267 -26.26 -26.99 -5.05
N ASP A 268 -25.18 -27.15 -4.29
CA ASP A 268 -25.17 -27.10 -2.81
C ASP A 268 -24.37 -25.86 -2.32
N PRO A 269 -24.78 -25.14 -1.26
CA PRO A 269 -24.10 -23.94 -0.73
C PRO A 269 -22.69 -24.18 -0.15
N GLU A 270 -22.12 -25.37 -0.34
CA GLU A 270 -20.85 -25.83 0.23
C GLU A 270 -19.60 -25.39 -0.56
N ASP A 271 -19.75 -24.65 -1.67
CA ASP A 271 -18.62 -24.27 -2.52
C ASP A 271 -17.74 -23.12 -1.96
N HIS A 272 -18.03 -22.66 -0.74
CA HIS A 272 -17.10 -21.87 0.07
C HIS A 272 -17.06 -22.46 1.48
N GLY A 273 -15.98 -23.20 1.79
CA GLY A 273 -15.75 -23.92 3.05
C GLY A 273 -16.36 -23.25 4.29
N ALA A 274 -17.54 -23.72 4.68
CA ALA A 274 -18.16 -23.37 5.93
C ALA A 274 -17.27 -23.91 7.06
N THR A 275 -16.68 -23.01 7.82
CA THR A 275 -15.74 -23.35 8.87
C THR A 275 -16.36 -22.97 10.20
N GLN A 276 -16.77 -23.98 10.97
CA GLN A 276 -17.25 -23.79 12.32
C GLN A 276 -16.06 -23.87 13.27
N GLN A 277 -15.65 -22.72 13.81
CA GLN A 277 -14.67 -22.66 14.88
C GLN A 277 -15.37 -22.23 16.17
N MET A 278 -15.29 -23.08 17.21
CA MET A 278 -15.72 -22.67 18.54
C MET A 278 -14.68 -21.70 19.10
N ILE A 279 -15.08 -20.44 19.24
CA ILE A 279 -14.20 -19.37 19.73
C ILE A 279 -14.44 -19.24 21.23
N ASP A 280 -13.40 -19.47 22.02
CA ASP A 280 -13.42 -19.10 23.43
C ASP A 280 -13.27 -17.56 23.56
N PRO A 281 -14.28 -16.83 24.07
CA PRO A 281 -14.21 -15.37 24.20
C PRO A 281 -13.09 -14.91 25.14
N SER A 282 -12.64 -15.75 26.07
CA SER A 282 -11.53 -15.40 26.95
C SER A 282 -10.19 -15.35 26.23
N GLN A 283 -10.04 -16.12 25.14
CA GLN A 283 -8.87 -16.06 24.24
C GLN A 283 -8.87 -14.80 23.38
N LEU A 284 -10.01 -14.12 23.29
CA LEU A 284 -10.14 -12.78 22.70
C LEU A 284 -9.88 -11.67 23.72
N LEU A 285 -9.50 -11.94 24.96
CA LEU A 285 -9.12 -10.87 25.88
C LEU A 285 -7.64 -10.59 25.75
N LEU A 286 -7.31 -9.41 25.22
CA LEU A 286 -5.93 -8.95 25.19
C LEU A 286 -5.40 -8.83 26.63
N THR A 287 -4.20 -9.35 26.88
CA THR A 287 -3.49 -9.10 28.14
C THR A 287 -3.02 -7.64 28.20
N GLU A 288 -2.70 -7.16 29.39
CA GLU A 288 -2.21 -5.78 29.53
C GLU A 288 -0.87 -5.58 28.81
N GLU A 289 0.01 -6.58 28.83
CA GLU A 289 1.26 -6.56 28.07
C GLU A 289 1.01 -6.47 26.56
N GLN A 290 0.03 -7.19 26.03
CA GLN A 290 -0.34 -7.13 24.62
C GLN A 290 -0.87 -5.75 24.24
N ARG A 291 -1.75 -5.15 25.07
CA ARG A 291 -2.21 -3.76 24.87
C ARG A 291 -1.07 -2.76 24.89
N GLN A 292 -0.10 -2.94 25.77
CA GLN A 292 1.10 -2.10 25.83
C GLN A 292 1.97 -2.24 24.58
N ARG A 293 2.07 -3.44 23.98
CA ARG A 293 2.78 -3.63 22.69
C ARG A 293 2.15 -2.80 21.58
N PHE A 294 0.83 -2.86 21.42
CA PHE A 294 0.10 -2.02 20.46
C PHE A 294 0.32 -0.54 20.74
N THR A 295 0.14 -0.10 21.99
CA THR A 295 0.29 1.31 22.38
C THR A 295 1.69 1.83 22.09
N ARG A 296 2.73 1.05 22.43
CA ARG A 296 4.13 1.38 22.17
C ARG A 296 4.41 1.46 20.67
N ALA A 297 3.96 0.48 19.89
CA ALA A 297 4.16 0.46 18.44
C ALA A 297 3.47 1.65 17.77
N MET A 298 2.18 1.88 18.07
CA MET A 298 1.43 3.01 17.53
C MET A 298 2.07 4.35 17.89
N LYS A 299 2.49 4.55 19.15
CA LYS A 299 3.18 5.76 19.58
C LYS A 299 4.52 5.95 18.85
N LYS A 300 5.35 4.91 18.75
CA LYS A 300 6.69 5.02 18.17
C LYS A 300 6.66 5.19 16.65
N LEU A 301 5.76 4.48 15.97
CA LEU A 301 5.55 4.60 14.53
C LEU A 301 4.68 5.83 14.17
N GLY A 302 4.03 6.44 15.16
CA GLY A 302 3.13 7.58 14.98
C GLY A 302 1.83 7.19 14.27
N LEU A 303 1.38 5.96 14.43
CA LEU A 303 0.15 5.44 13.81
C LEU A 303 -1.07 5.84 14.62
N LYS A 304 -2.21 5.90 13.94
CA LYS A 304 -3.53 6.07 14.55
C LYS A 304 -4.44 4.97 13.98
N PRO A 305 -5.35 4.41 14.80
CA PRO A 305 -6.40 3.55 14.28
C PRO A 305 -7.18 4.25 13.16
N ARG A 306 -7.60 3.49 12.15
CA ARG A 306 -8.46 3.97 11.08
C ARG A 306 -9.67 3.06 10.92
N TYR A 307 -10.75 3.57 10.36
CA TYR A 307 -11.88 2.73 9.99
C TYR A 307 -11.53 1.91 8.75
N HIS A 308 -12.02 0.68 8.69
CA HIS A 308 -11.93 -0.10 7.47
C HIS A 308 -12.98 0.40 6.48
N LEU A 309 -12.61 0.65 5.22
CA LEU A 309 -13.55 1.25 4.25
C LEU A 309 -14.82 0.43 4.07
N ARG A 310 -14.76 -0.91 4.15
CA ARG A 310 -15.96 -1.76 4.03
C ARG A 310 -17.00 -1.53 5.13
N GLU A 311 -16.61 -1.00 6.28
CA GLU A 311 -17.55 -0.66 7.36
C GLU A 311 -18.52 0.45 6.94
N LEU A 312 -18.16 1.24 5.91
CA LEU A 312 -19.02 2.28 5.35
C LEU A 312 -20.04 1.73 4.35
N LYS A 313 -19.87 0.50 3.84
CA LYS A 313 -20.75 -0.06 2.79
C LYS A 313 -22.24 -0.05 3.19
N PRO A 314 -22.65 -0.43 4.42
CA PRO A 314 -24.05 -0.37 4.81
C PRO A 314 -24.64 1.05 4.79
N CYS A 315 -23.82 2.07 5.00
CA CYS A 315 -24.24 3.48 4.96
C CYS A 315 -24.39 4.03 3.53
N LEU A 316 -23.85 3.34 2.53
CA LEU A 316 -23.88 3.74 1.12
C LEU A 316 -24.95 3.03 0.31
N ALA A 317 -25.52 1.94 0.84
CA ALA A 317 -26.64 1.30 0.20
C ALA A 317 -27.86 2.25 0.27
N PRO A 318 -28.58 2.48 -0.84
CA PRO A 318 -29.85 3.17 -0.76
C PRO A 318 -30.75 2.35 0.15
N THR A 319 -31.17 2.91 1.28
CA THR A 319 -32.26 2.35 2.09
C THR A 319 -33.47 2.31 1.16
N CYS A 320 -33.80 1.15 0.60
CA CYS A 320 -35.02 0.97 -0.17
C CYS A 320 -36.19 1.08 0.82
N PRO A 321 -36.95 2.19 0.85
CA PRO A 321 -38.04 2.34 1.83
C PRO A 321 -39.25 1.46 1.47
N ALA A 322 -39.18 0.71 0.37
CA ALA A 322 -40.30 -0.03 -0.21
C ALA A 322 -40.31 -1.54 0.14
N CYS A 323 -39.38 -2.02 0.96
CA CYS A 323 -39.37 -3.43 1.42
C CYS A 323 -39.83 -3.61 2.88
N ASP A 324 -40.22 -2.52 3.57
CA ASP A 324 -40.74 -2.53 4.94
C ASP A 324 -42.27 -2.28 4.95
N ILE A 325 -43.04 -3.04 4.15
CA ILE A 325 -44.52 -3.11 4.26
C ILE A 325 -44.96 -4.57 4.31
#